data_AF-A0A816C1I9-F1
#
_entry.id   AF-A0A816C1I9-F1
#
_cell.length_a   1.000
_cell.length_b   1.000
_cell.length_c   1.000
_cell.angle_alpha   90.00
_cell.angle_beta   90.00
_cell.angle_gamma   90.00
#
_symmetry.space_group_name_H-M   'P 1'
#
loop_
_entity.id
_entity.type
_entity.pdbx_description
1 polymer ?
#
loop_
_entity_poly.entity_id
_entity_poly.type
_entity_poly.pdbx_seq_one_letter_code
_entity_poly.pdbx_strand_id
1 'polypeptide(L)'
;MNQVKRKLRSNQSYKKEKKNLQHKVNNIQETVLINFIENLSNECFYEIFDYLDGYHIYNAFSNLNYRFQQLLNSSSLLFKIKIDSPSNKLYTNICKQITLINKHRIFSFDLYLPIENKHFFSLFFINSSLDHLESLTLNYLDAD
;
A
#
# COMPACT_ATOMS: atom_id res chain seq x y z
N MET A 1 13.73 65.32 32.24
CA MET A 1 13.96 64.68 30.92
C MET A 1 14.20 63.16 30.96
N ASN A 2 14.62 62.56 32.08
CA ASN A 2 15.01 61.13 32.14
C ASN A 2 13.87 60.11 32.33
N GLN A 3 12.69 60.53 32.82
CA GLN A 3 11.57 59.61 33.07
C GLN A 3 10.81 59.22 31.79
N VAL A 4 10.74 60.11 30.80
CA VAL A 4 10.07 59.86 29.51
C VAL A 4 10.84 58.83 28.67
N LYS A 5 12.19 58.89 28.68
CA LYS A 5 13.04 57.92 27.97
C LYS A 5 12.93 56.50 28.54
N ARG A 6 12.69 56.34 29.85
CA ARG A 6 12.50 55.02 30.49
C ARG A 6 11.16 54.37 30.09
N LYS A 7 10.07 55.15 30.06
CA LYS A 7 8.75 54.66 29.61
C LYS A 7 8.71 54.28 28.12
N LEU A 8 9.46 54.99 27.28
CA LEU A 8 9.56 54.65 25.85
C LEU A 8 10.32 53.33 25.62
N ARG A 9 11.40 53.07 26.38
CA ARG A 9 12.16 51.82 26.29
C ARG A 9 11.36 50.61 26.76
N SER A 10 10.58 50.74 27.85
CA SER A 10 9.71 49.65 28.31
C SER A 10 8.63 49.33 27.27
N ASN A 11 7.98 50.34 26.70
CA ASN A 11 6.93 50.14 25.68
C ASN A 11 7.46 49.52 24.38
N GLN A 12 8.70 49.82 23.98
CA GLN A 12 9.33 49.16 22.84
C GLN A 12 9.69 47.70 23.13
N SER A 13 10.13 47.38 24.36
CA SER A 13 10.39 46.01 24.80
C SER A 13 9.11 45.16 24.76
N TYR A 14 8.01 45.68 25.32
CA TYR A 14 6.71 44.99 25.31
C TYR A 14 6.16 44.77 23.89
N LYS A 15 6.35 45.73 22.97
CA LYS A 15 5.95 45.55 21.56
C LYS A 15 6.77 44.49 20.85
N LYS A 16 8.05 44.35 21.19
CA LYS A 16 8.97 43.37 20.59
C LYS A 16 8.67 41.96 21.09
N GLU A 17 8.42 41.79 22.39
CA GLU A 17 7.96 40.53 22.97
C GLU A 17 6.61 40.09 22.40
N LYS A 18 5.64 41.02 22.26
CA LYS A 18 4.33 40.69 21.68
C LYS A 18 4.44 40.27 20.21
N LYS A 19 5.32 40.90 19.42
CA LYS A 19 5.63 40.46 18.04
C LYS A 19 6.30 39.09 17.99
N ASN A 20 7.25 38.81 18.89
CA ASN A 20 7.91 37.51 18.95
C ASN A 20 6.95 36.40 19.40
N LEU A 21 6.05 36.69 20.34
CA LEU A 21 4.97 35.78 20.74
C LEU A 21 3.99 35.54 19.59
N GLN A 22 3.60 36.59 18.84
CA GLN A 22 2.75 36.43 17.65
C GLN A 22 3.44 35.58 16.58
N HIS A 23 4.74 35.76 16.35
CA HIS A 23 5.48 34.94 15.38
C HIS A 23 5.63 33.49 15.86
N LYS A 24 5.81 33.27 17.17
CA LYS A 24 5.87 31.94 17.78
C LYS A 24 4.52 31.22 17.73
N VAL A 25 3.40 31.96 17.89
CA VAL A 25 2.03 31.45 17.75
C VAL A 25 1.71 31.12 16.28
N ASN A 26 2.15 31.97 15.34
CA ASN A 26 1.96 31.71 13.90
C ASN A 26 2.80 30.51 13.41
N ASN A 27 3.98 30.27 13.99
CA ASN A 27 4.76 29.07 13.69
C ASN A 27 4.18 27.78 14.31
N ILE A 28 3.27 27.87 15.28
CA ILE A 28 2.54 26.72 15.83
C ILE A 28 1.31 26.37 14.96
N GLN A 29 0.84 27.29 14.12
CA GLN A 29 -0.25 27.05 13.16
C GLN A 29 0.17 26.23 11.93
N GLU A 30 1.44 25.85 11.81
CA GLU A 30 1.92 24.83 10.87
C GLU A 30 1.92 23.44 11.51
N THR A 31 1.09 23.22 12.53
CA THR A 31 0.65 21.87 12.89
C THR A 31 -0.22 21.37 11.73
N VAL A 32 0.41 20.71 10.77
CA VAL A 32 -0.27 19.84 9.80
C VAL A 32 -1.23 18.99 10.63
N LEU A 33 -2.52 19.27 10.51
CA LEU A 33 -3.57 18.45 11.11
C LEU A 33 -3.44 17.08 10.44
N ILE A 34 -2.72 16.17 11.10
CA ILE A 34 -2.62 14.77 10.70
C ILE A 34 -3.98 14.15 11.01
N ASN A 35 -4.94 14.38 10.11
CA ASN A 35 -6.30 13.87 10.23
C ASN A 35 -6.39 12.41 9.78
N PHE A 36 -5.32 11.87 9.21
CA PHE A 36 -5.27 10.57 8.55
C PHE A 36 -3.93 9.91 8.84
N ILE A 37 -3.95 8.61 9.14
CA ILE A 37 -2.75 7.83 9.44
C ILE A 37 -1.79 7.82 8.24
N GLU A 38 -2.33 7.90 7.03
CA GLU A 38 -1.63 7.96 5.76
C GLU A 38 -0.75 9.22 5.61
N ASN A 39 -0.98 10.25 6.44
CA ASN A 39 -0.18 11.48 6.43
C ASN A 39 0.99 11.44 7.42
N LEU A 40 1.16 10.36 8.19
CA LEU A 40 2.31 10.18 9.06
C LEU A 40 3.59 9.97 8.22
N SER A 41 4.72 10.45 8.73
CA SER A 41 6.00 10.18 8.11
C SER A 41 6.43 8.72 8.35
N ASN A 42 7.36 8.22 7.54
CA ASN A 42 7.87 6.86 7.69
C ASN A 42 8.52 6.64 9.06
N GLU A 43 9.17 7.66 9.63
CA GLU A 43 9.78 7.61 10.95
C GLU A 43 8.73 7.32 12.03
N CYS A 44 7.56 7.98 11.96
CA CYS A 44 6.44 7.69 12.86
C CYS A 44 5.91 6.26 12.68
N PHE A 45 5.86 5.74 11.45
CA PHE A 45 5.46 4.35 11.22
C PHE A 45 6.45 3.35 11.81
N TYR A 46 7.76 3.61 11.69
CA TYR A 46 8.78 2.76 12.31
C TYR A 46 8.64 2.74 13.83
N GLU A 47 8.47 3.90 14.46
CA GLU A 47 8.23 3.98 15.91
C GLU A 47 6.98 3.20 16.30
N ILE A 48 5.86 3.36 15.59
CA ILE A 48 4.63 2.61 15.87
C ILE A 48 4.86 1.10 15.74
N PHE A 49 5.58 0.65 14.70
CA PHE A 49 5.83 -0.77 14.46
C PHE A 49 6.88 -1.37 15.39
N ASP A 50 7.73 -0.57 16.04
CA ASP A 50 8.61 -1.04 17.11
C ASP A 50 7.81 -1.46 18.36
N TYR A 51 6.63 -0.86 18.58
CA TYR A 51 5.75 -1.19 19.73
C TYR A 51 4.69 -2.24 19.42
N LEU A 52 4.37 -2.47 18.15
CA LEU A 52 3.32 -3.39 17.72
C LEU A 52 3.92 -4.61 17.02
N ASP A 53 3.60 -5.80 17.50
CA ASP A 53 3.91 -7.01 16.74
C ASP A 53 2.98 -7.17 15.52
N GLY A 54 3.29 -8.13 14.65
CA GLY A 54 2.51 -8.40 13.44
C GLY A 54 1.04 -8.73 13.70
N TYR A 55 0.69 -9.29 14.87
CA TYR A 55 -0.69 -9.57 15.23
C TYR A 55 -1.45 -8.28 15.56
N HIS A 56 -0.84 -7.38 16.33
CA HIS A 56 -1.42 -6.08 16.67
C HIS A 56 -1.62 -5.22 15.42
N ILE A 57 -0.64 -5.20 14.50
CA ILE A 57 -0.75 -4.50 13.22
C ILE A 57 -1.91 -5.09 12.41
N TYR A 58 -1.95 -6.42 12.25
CA TYR A 58 -3.02 -7.06 11.49
C TYR A 58 -4.42 -6.73 12.05
N ASN A 59 -4.56 -6.72 13.38
CA ASN A 59 -5.82 -6.42 14.03
C ASN A 59 -6.20 -4.93 13.90
N ALA A 60 -5.23 -4.01 14.05
CA ALA A 60 -5.44 -2.58 13.89
C ALA A 60 -5.94 -2.21 12.48
N PHE A 61 -5.43 -2.90 11.47
CA PHE A 61 -5.85 -2.73 10.08
C PHE A 61 -6.90 -3.75 9.61
N SER A 62 -7.56 -4.47 10.52
CA SER A 62 -8.48 -5.57 10.19
C SER A 62 -9.59 -5.16 9.22
N ASN A 63 -10.19 -3.98 9.39
CA ASN A 63 -11.20 -3.45 8.47
C ASN A 63 -10.64 -3.18 7.07
N LEU A 64 -9.43 -2.64 6.97
CA LEU A 64 -8.76 -2.39 5.71
C LEU A 64 -8.40 -3.72 5.02
N ASN A 65 -7.85 -4.67 5.78
CA ASN A 65 -7.53 -6.02 5.34
C ASN A 65 -8.78 -6.74 4.82
N TYR A 66 -9.90 -6.63 5.54
CA TYR A 66 -11.20 -7.17 5.12
C TYR A 66 -11.68 -6.55 3.81
N ARG A 67 -11.57 -5.21 3.67
CA ARG A 67 -11.93 -4.53 2.42
C ARG A 67 -11.08 -5.01 1.24
N PHE A 68 -9.77 -5.17 1.42
CA PHE A 68 -8.92 -5.74 0.38
C PHE A 68 -9.29 -7.19 0.06
N GLN A 69 -9.61 -8.00 1.07
CA GLN A 69 -10.07 -9.36 0.86
C GLN A 69 -11.38 -9.42 0.08
N GLN A 70 -12.33 -8.51 0.35
CA GLN A 70 -13.56 -8.38 -0.45
C GLN A 70 -13.24 -7.95 -1.89
N LEU A 71 -12.38 -6.95 -2.10
CA LEU A 71 -11.99 -6.54 -3.45
C LEU A 71 -11.34 -7.68 -4.25
N LEU A 72 -10.57 -8.54 -3.59
CA LEU A 72 -9.97 -9.70 -4.23
C LEU A 72 -10.99 -10.80 -4.50
N ASN A 73 -11.90 -11.10 -3.57
CA ASN A 73 -12.76 -12.29 -3.64
C ASN A 73 -14.16 -12.05 -4.23
N SER A 74 -14.75 -10.87 -4.08
CA SER A 74 -16.16 -10.58 -4.40
C SER A 74 -16.36 -9.44 -5.40
N SER A 75 -15.28 -8.94 -6.00
CA SER A 75 -15.37 -7.89 -7.02
C SER A 75 -15.88 -8.43 -8.37
N SER A 76 -16.58 -7.59 -9.13
CA SER A 76 -16.97 -7.88 -10.52
C SER A 76 -15.87 -7.57 -11.53
N LEU A 77 -14.72 -7.07 -11.07
CA LEU A 77 -13.61 -6.72 -11.95
C LEU A 77 -12.99 -7.98 -12.54
N LEU A 78 -12.80 -7.96 -13.87
CA LEU A 78 -12.11 -9.01 -14.59
C LEU A 78 -10.61 -8.94 -14.32
N PHE A 79 -9.96 -10.10 -14.26
CA PHE A 79 -8.55 -10.23 -13.93
C PHE A 79 -7.70 -10.58 -15.14
N LYS A 80 -6.54 -9.91 -15.19
CA LYS A 80 -5.40 -10.37 -15.98
C LYS A 80 -4.41 -11.06 -15.05
N ILE A 81 -4.09 -12.32 -15.35
CA ILE A 81 -3.08 -13.08 -14.64
C ILE A 81 -1.83 -13.14 -15.50
N LYS A 82 -0.68 -12.80 -14.90
CA LYS A 82 0.63 -12.91 -15.52
C LYS A 82 1.53 -13.77 -14.64
N ILE A 83 2.05 -14.86 -15.18
CA ILE A 83 2.92 -15.79 -14.48
C ILE A 83 4.26 -15.80 -15.19
N ASP A 84 5.23 -15.07 -14.61
CA ASP A 84 6.53 -14.80 -15.24
C ASP A 84 7.62 -15.81 -14.86
N SER A 85 7.47 -16.53 -13.74
CA SER A 85 8.50 -17.47 -13.26
C SER A 85 7.90 -18.75 -12.66
N PRO A 86 7.78 -19.81 -13.46
CA PRO A 86 7.25 -21.11 -13.05
C PRO A 86 8.24 -21.94 -12.21
N SER A 87 9.51 -21.50 -12.08
CA SER A 87 10.58 -22.30 -11.46
C SER A 87 10.41 -22.48 -9.95
N ASN A 88 9.71 -21.56 -9.28
CA ASN A 88 9.44 -21.67 -7.86
C ASN A 88 8.12 -22.42 -7.60
N LYS A 89 8.22 -23.62 -6.99
CA LYS A 89 7.07 -24.47 -6.66
C LYS A 89 6.08 -23.81 -5.70
N LEU A 90 6.56 -23.01 -4.74
CA LEU A 90 5.69 -22.26 -3.82
C LEU A 90 4.91 -21.19 -4.56
N TYR A 91 5.61 -20.43 -5.43
CA TYR A 91 4.99 -19.41 -6.26
C TYR A 91 3.92 -20.03 -7.19
N THR A 92 4.26 -21.14 -7.86
CA THR A 92 3.33 -21.89 -8.72
C THR A 92 2.08 -22.33 -7.96
N ASN A 93 2.22 -22.82 -6.73
CA ASN A 93 1.09 -23.21 -5.89
C ASN A 93 0.20 -22.02 -5.51
N ILE A 94 0.80 -20.87 -5.18
CA ILE A 94 0.06 -19.64 -4.87
C ILE A 94 -0.71 -19.17 -6.11
N CYS A 95 -0.04 -19.08 -7.26
CA CYS A 95 -0.69 -18.72 -8.52
C CYS A 95 -1.82 -19.68 -8.88
N LYS A 96 -1.64 -20.99 -8.64
CA LYS A 96 -2.68 -22.00 -8.85
C LYS A 96 -3.90 -21.74 -7.97
N GLN A 97 -3.72 -21.44 -6.68
CA GLN A 97 -4.84 -21.13 -5.79
C GLN A 97 -5.56 -19.86 -6.21
N ILE A 98 -4.83 -18.80 -6.55
CA ILE A 98 -5.42 -17.53 -7.01
C ILE A 98 -6.21 -17.76 -8.29
N THR A 99 -5.65 -18.50 -9.25
CA THR A 99 -6.29 -18.86 -10.51
C THR A 99 -7.57 -19.66 -10.28
N LEU A 100 -7.53 -20.64 -9.37
CA LEU A 100 -8.66 -21.50 -9.07
C LEU A 100 -9.82 -20.73 -8.43
N ILE A 101 -9.53 -19.87 -7.45
CA ILE A 101 -10.55 -19.07 -6.74
C ILE A 101 -11.19 -18.06 -7.69
N ASN A 102 -10.39 -17.47 -8.59
CA ASN A 102 -10.82 -16.37 -9.44
C ASN A 102 -11.13 -16.78 -10.88
N LYS A 103 -11.23 -18.09 -11.19
CA LYS A 103 -11.38 -18.63 -12.55
C LYS A 103 -12.50 -17.99 -13.37
N HIS A 104 -13.62 -17.69 -12.72
CA HIS A 104 -14.80 -17.09 -13.32
C HIS A 104 -14.59 -15.63 -13.75
N ARG A 105 -13.53 -14.97 -13.28
CA ARG A 105 -13.22 -13.55 -13.54
C ARG A 105 -12.01 -13.35 -14.43
N ILE A 106 -11.27 -14.40 -14.75
CA ILE A 106 -10.07 -14.29 -15.56
C ILE A 106 -10.50 -14.01 -17.00
N PHE A 107 -10.06 -12.86 -17.54
CA PHE A 107 -10.26 -12.53 -18.95
C PHE A 107 -8.98 -12.59 -19.77
N SER A 108 -7.82 -12.46 -19.14
CA SER A 108 -6.53 -12.58 -19.81
C SER A 108 -5.56 -13.39 -18.96
N PHE A 109 -4.86 -14.31 -19.60
CA PHE A 109 -3.91 -15.20 -18.96
C PHE A 109 -2.61 -15.22 -19.76
N ASP A 110 -1.52 -14.75 -19.14
CA ASP A 110 -0.20 -14.64 -19.74
C ASP A 110 0.77 -15.55 -18.98
N LEU A 111 1.30 -16.54 -19.67
CA LEU A 111 2.13 -17.60 -19.11
C LEU A 111 3.50 -17.60 -19.74
N TYR A 112 4.53 -17.50 -18.90
CA TYR A 112 5.90 -17.83 -19.26
C TYR A 112 6.17 -19.27 -18.82
N LEU A 113 6.19 -20.16 -19.80
CA LEU A 113 6.37 -21.60 -19.64
C LEU A 113 7.85 -21.94 -19.74
N PRO A 114 8.40 -22.74 -18.82
CA PRO A 114 9.71 -23.32 -19.04
C PRO A 114 9.56 -24.46 -20.05
N ILE A 115 10.42 -24.54 -21.05
CA ILE A 115 10.35 -25.55 -22.13
C ILE A 115 10.25 -26.98 -21.58
N GLU A 116 10.87 -27.22 -20.42
CA GLU A 116 10.92 -28.53 -19.76
C GLU A 116 9.59 -28.95 -19.09
N ASN A 117 8.68 -28.03 -18.77
CA ASN A 117 7.49 -28.33 -17.97
C ASN A 117 6.20 -28.26 -18.79
N LYS A 118 6.04 -29.23 -19.70
CA LYS A 118 4.84 -29.40 -20.55
C LYS A 118 3.55 -29.59 -19.74
N HIS A 119 3.66 -30.00 -18.47
CA HIS A 119 2.51 -30.18 -17.58
C HIS A 119 2.09 -28.89 -16.87
N PHE A 120 2.87 -27.81 -16.97
CA PHE A 120 2.58 -26.55 -16.29
C PHE A 120 1.21 -26.01 -16.67
N PHE A 121 0.85 -26.06 -17.95
CA PHE A 121 -0.46 -25.64 -18.43
C PHE A 121 -1.60 -26.42 -17.75
N SER A 122 -1.45 -27.73 -17.62
CA SER A 122 -2.45 -28.56 -16.94
C SER A 122 -2.64 -28.18 -15.47
N LEU A 123 -1.62 -27.64 -14.78
CA LEU A 123 -1.74 -27.26 -13.37
C LEU A 123 -2.80 -26.18 -13.10
N PHE A 124 -3.06 -25.31 -14.09
CA PHE A 124 -3.97 -24.17 -13.95
C PHE A 124 -5.37 -24.44 -14.50
N PHE A 125 -5.50 -25.36 -15.45
CA PHE A 125 -6.74 -25.55 -16.22
C PHE A 125 -7.42 -26.91 -16.04
N ILE A 126 -7.00 -27.73 -15.07
CA ILE A 126 -7.72 -28.98 -14.74
C ILE A 126 -9.14 -28.64 -14.25
N ASN A 127 -10.14 -29.02 -15.04
CA ASN A 127 -11.57 -29.02 -14.71
C ASN A 127 -12.20 -27.64 -14.45
N SER A 128 -11.65 -26.57 -15.01
CA SER A 128 -12.19 -25.21 -14.88
C SER A 128 -12.67 -24.65 -16.22
N SER A 129 -13.93 -24.21 -16.27
CA SER A 129 -14.35 -23.21 -17.25
C SER A 129 -13.80 -21.85 -16.82
N LEU A 130 -13.28 -21.10 -17.79
CA LEU A 130 -12.91 -19.70 -17.63
C LEU A 130 -13.96 -18.91 -18.39
N ASP A 131 -15.02 -18.53 -17.67
CA ASP A 131 -16.26 -18.04 -18.29
C ASP A 131 -16.09 -16.71 -19.02
N HIS A 132 -15.00 -15.98 -18.73
CA HIS A 132 -14.68 -14.68 -19.31
C HIS A 132 -13.34 -14.64 -20.02
N LEU A 133 -12.66 -15.77 -20.26
CA LEU A 133 -11.35 -15.76 -20.91
C LEU A 133 -11.47 -15.29 -22.36
N GLU A 134 -10.85 -14.15 -22.67
CA GLU A 134 -10.77 -13.58 -24.00
C GLU A 134 -9.36 -13.71 -24.61
N SER A 135 -8.33 -13.81 -23.77
CA SER A 135 -6.94 -13.80 -24.22
C SER A 135 -6.07 -14.80 -23.43
N LEU A 136 -5.36 -15.65 -24.17
CA LEU A 136 -4.35 -16.57 -23.63
C LEU A 136 -3.04 -16.37 -24.39
N THR A 137 -2.00 -15.96 -23.68
CA THR A 137 -0.65 -15.80 -24.21
C THR A 137 0.26 -16.84 -23.58
N LEU A 138 0.95 -17.61 -24.43
CA LEU A 138 1.93 -18.61 -24.03
C LEU A 138 3.29 -18.19 -24.55
N ASN A 139 4.16 -17.77 -23.65
CA ASN A 139 5.55 -17.43 -23.93
C ASN A 139 6.42 -18.57 -23.44
N TYR A 140 7.40 -18.99 -24.23
CA TYR A 140 8.37 -20.00 -23.82
C TYR A 140 9.64 -19.30 -23.37
N LEU A 141 10.16 -19.68 -22.20
CA LEU A 141 11.47 -19.24 -21.73
C LEU A 141 12.52 -20.09 -22.45
N ASP A 142 13.38 -19.44 -23.23
CA ASP A 142 14.57 -20.08 -23.80
C ASP A 142 15.50 -20.51 -22.65
N ALA A 143 16.12 -21.68 -22.80
CA ALA A 143 17.13 -22.15 -21.86
C ALA A 143 18.43 -21.37 -22.13
N ASP A 144 18.86 -20.55 -21.16
CA ASP A 144 20.21 -19.99 -21.10
C ASP A 144 21.24 -21.09 -20.75
#